data_AF-A0ABD5CR46-F1
#
_entry.id   AF-A0ABD5CR46-F1
#
_cell.length_a   1.000
_cell.length_b   1.000
_cell.length_c   1.000
_cell.angle_alpha   90.00
_cell.angle_beta   90.00
_cell.angle_gamma   90.00
#
_symmetry.space_group_name_H-M   'P 1'
#
loop_
_entity.id
_entity.type
_entity.pdbx_description
1 polymer ?
#
loop_
_entity_poly.entity_id
_entity_poly.type
_entity_poly.pdbx_seq_one_letter_code
_entity_poly.pdbx_strand_id
1 'polypeptide(L)' 'MRSDTCPMSREQANLFFQVIAKRYERGSLIVTSNLPFGQWDQTFADDATLTAAMLDRLLHHAHVVAIQGESY' A
#
# COMPACT_ATOMS: atom_id res chain seq x y z
N MET A 1 6.36 6.09 22.29
CA MET A 1 5.89 5.01 21.40
C MET A 1 6.21 5.47 19.99
N ARG A 2 7.25 4.93 19.36
CA ARG A 2 7.75 5.44 18.07
C ARG A 2 6.77 5.02 16.99
N SER A 3 6.14 5.98 16.34
CA SER A 3 5.41 5.77 15.11
C SER A 3 6.45 5.48 14.03
N ASP A 4 6.82 4.21 13.85
CA ASP A 4 7.71 3.75 12.78
C ASP A 4 6.96 3.74 11.43
N THR A 5 6.21 4.79 11.12
CA THR A 5 5.73 5.03 9.76
C THR A 5 6.96 5.44 8.98
N CYS A 6 7.60 4.49 8.28
CA CYS A 6 8.66 4.80 7.32
C CYS A 6 7.99 5.62 6.20
N PRO A 7 8.11 6.96 6.20
CA PRO A 7 7.45 7.75 5.18
C PRO A 7 8.24 7.50 3.91
N MET A 8 7.60 6.87 2.92
CA MET A 8 8.29 6.66 1.64
C MET A 8 8.48 8.03 0.99
N SER A 9 9.69 8.29 0.51
CA SER A 9 9.90 9.42 -0.38
C SER A 9 9.02 9.27 -1.62
N ARG A 10 8.73 10.39 -2.30
CA ARG A 10 7.93 10.36 -3.54
C ARG A 10 8.50 9.39 -4.58
N GLU A 11 9.82 9.28 -4.66
CA GLU A 11 10.49 8.32 -5.55
C GLU A 11 10.25 6.87 -5.13
N GLN A 12 10.33 6.56 -3.84
CA GLN A 12 10.05 5.22 -3.30
C GLN A 12 8.58 4.84 -3.53
N ALA A 13 7.66 5.76 -3.30
CA ALA A 13 6.24 5.59 -3.59
C ALA A 13 5.99 5.29 -5.09
N ASN A 14 6.64 6.04 -5.98
CA ASN A 14 6.52 5.83 -7.42
C ASN A 14 7.15 4.51 -7.88
N LEU A 15 8.29 4.10 -7.31
CA LEU A 15 8.90 2.80 -7.58
C LEU A 15 8.00 1.65 -7.11
N PHE A 16 7.42 1.77 -5.92
CA PHE A 16 6.46 0.79 -5.40
C PHE A 16 5.23 0.68 -6.30
N PHE A 17 4.69 1.81 -6.74
CA PHE A 17 3.60 1.87 -7.71
C PHE A 17 3.98 1.17 -9.03
N GLN A 18 5.18 1.40 -9.56
CA GLN A 18 5.64 0.71 -10.76
C GLN A 18 5.77 -0.80 -10.58
N VAL A 19 6.21 -1.28 -9.41
CA VAL A 19 6.26 -2.71 -9.11
C VAL A 19 4.86 -3.30 -9.11
N ILE A 20 3.90 -2.63 -8.44
CA ILE A 20 2.51 -3.05 -8.43
C ILE A 20 1.94 -3.05 -9.84
N ALA A 21 2.09 -1.96 -10.60
CA ALA A 21 1.57 -1.85 -11.96
C ALA A 21 2.18 -2.89 -12.92
N LYS A 22 3.46 -3.25 -12.75
CA LYS A 22 4.10 -4.32 -13.55
C LYS A 22 3.63 -5.72 -13.16
N ARG A 23 3.23 -5.93 -11.90
CA ARG A 23 2.73 -7.22 -11.39
C ARG A 23 1.23 -7.37 -11.56
N TYR A 24 0.50 -6.26 -11.60
CA TYR A 24 -0.91 -6.18 -11.93
C TYR A 24 -1.14 -6.91 -13.27
N GLU A 25 -2.04 -7.88 -13.26
CA GLU A 25 -2.37 -8.78 -14.39
C GLU A 25 -1.25 -9.73 -14.88
N ARG A 26 -0.05 -9.73 -14.25
CA ARG A 26 1.07 -10.61 -14.64
C ARG A 26 1.45 -11.66 -13.58
N GLY A 27 1.05 -11.49 -12.33
CA GLY A 27 1.30 -12.49 -11.27
C GLY A 27 0.73 -12.11 -9.92
N SER A 28 0.67 -13.07 -9.00
CA SER A 28 0.16 -12.86 -7.64
C SER A 28 1.11 -11.99 -6.81
N LEU A 29 0.57 -11.02 -6.09
CA LEU A 29 1.29 -10.14 -5.17
C LEU A 29 0.63 -10.22 -3.79
N ILE A 30 1.42 -10.51 -2.75
CA ILE A 30 0.98 -10.42 -1.36
C ILE A 30 1.59 -9.14 -0.77
N VAL A 31 0.74 -8.27 -0.25
CA VAL A 31 1.15 -7.04 0.45
C VAL A 31 0.58 -7.10 1.86
N THR A 32 1.46 -6.96 2.85
CA THR A 32 1.08 -6.86 4.25
C THR A 32 1.38 -5.45 4.73
N SER A 33 0.38 -4.76 5.28
CA SER A 33 0.54 -3.46 5.91
C SER A 33 -0.09 -3.49 7.28
N ASN A 34 0.58 -2.87 8.24
CA ASN A 34 0.08 -2.60 9.58
C ASN A 34 -0.74 -1.30 9.65
N LEU A 35 -0.87 -0.58 8.54
CA LEU A 35 -1.61 0.66 8.44
C LEU A 35 -2.95 0.45 7.71
N PRO A 36 -4.04 1.05 8.20
CA PRO A 36 -5.31 1.05 7.47
C PRO A 36 -5.15 1.82 6.15
N PHE A 37 -5.93 1.45 5.13
CA PHE A 37 -5.87 2.09 3.81
C PHE A 37 -6.00 3.62 3.84
N GLY A 38 -6.75 4.17 4.80
CA GLY A 38 -6.89 5.62 4.98
C GLY A 38 -5.66 6.35 5.53
N GLN A 39 -4.59 5.64 5.91
CA GLN A 39 -3.30 6.22 6.35
C GLN A 39 -2.18 5.94 5.33
N TRP A 40 -2.51 5.32 4.20
CA TRP A 40 -1.52 5.04 3.15
C TRP A 40 -1.11 6.32 2.42
N ASP A 41 -1.98 7.32 2.34
CA ASP A 41 -1.68 8.65 1.77
C ASP A 41 -0.42 9.26 2.40
N GLN A 42 -0.35 9.28 3.73
CA GLN A 42 0.81 9.75 4.51
C GLN A 42 2.07 8.92 4.25
N THR A 43 1.89 7.64 3.91
CA THR A 43 2.99 6.73 3.61
C THR A 43 3.50 6.92 2.18
N PHE A 44 2.63 7.23 1.22
CA PHE A 44 2.95 7.47 -0.19
C PHE A 44 3.10 8.97 -0.48
N ALA A 45 4.02 9.61 0.24
CA ALA A 45 4.42 11.01 0.03
C ALA A 45 3.28 12.05 0.12
N ASP A 46 2.29 11.83 1.00
CA ASP A 46 1.07 12.65 1.15
C ASP A 46 0.28 12.83 -0.15
N ASP A 47 0.42 11.88 -1.09
CA ASP A 47 -0.29 11.91 -2.37
C ASP A 47 -1.52 10.99 -2.32
N ALA A 48 -2.63 11.56 -1.86
CA ALA A 48 -3.92 10.87 -1.80
C ALA A 48 -4.41 10.41 -3.20
N THR A 49 -4.04 11.13 -4.27
CA THR A 49 -4.48 10.78 -5.63
C THR A 49 -3.74 9.55 -6.15
N LEU A 50 -2.42 9.52 -6.00
CA LEU A 50 -1.60 8.36 -6.36
C LEU A 50 -2.00 7.13 -5.53
N THR A 51 -2.20 7.34 -4.23
CA THR A 51 -2.61 6.27 -3.31
C THR A 51 -3.96 5.69 -3.70
N ALA A 52 -4.96 6.53 -3.98
CA ALA A 52 -6.28 6.06 -4.41
C ALA A 52 -6.20 5.26 -5.72
N ALA A 53 -5.46 5.75 -6.72
CA ALA A 53 -5.28 5.04 -7.99
C ALA A 53 -4.52 3.71 -7.82
N MET A 54 -3.59 3.64 -6.88
CA MET A 54 -2.87 2.40 -6.56
C MET A 54 -3.76 1.39 -5.84
N LEU A 55 -4.53 1.86 -4.85
CA LEU A 55 -5.49 1.03 -4.12
C LEU A 55 -6.57 0.51 -5.06
N ASP A 56 -7.09 1.33 -5.96
CA ASP A 56 -8.05 0.91 -6.99
C ASP A 56 -7.50 -0.28 -7.80
N ARG A 57 -6.27 -0.18 -8.31
CA ARG A 57 -5.63 -1.27 -9.06
C ARG A 57 -5.34 -2.50 -8.20
N LEU A 58 -4.86 -2.34 -6.97
CA LEU A 58 -4.61 -3.46 -6.07
C LEU A 58 -5.91 -4.20 -5.74
N LEU A 59 -6.92 -3.45 -5.32
CA LEU A 59 -8.19 -3.98 -4.82
C LEU A 59 -9.08 -4.54 -5.93
N HIS A 60 -8.88 -4.11 -7.18
CA HIS A 60 -9.66 -4.61 -8.31
C HIS A 60 -9.56 -6.14 -8.50
N HIS A 61 -8.42 -6.76 -8.18
CA HIS A 61 -8.22 -8.22 -8.25
C HIS A 61 -7.68 -8.84 -6.94
N ALA A 62 -7.53 -8.07 -5.86
CA ALA A 62 -7.01 -8.60 -4.60
C ALA A 62 -8.12 -9.12 -3.67
N HIS A 63 -7.78 -10.16 -2.91
CA HIS A 63 -8.53 -10.53 -1.72
C HIS A 63 -7.96 -9.78 -0.51
N VAL A 64 -8.74 -8.85 0.03
CA VAL A 64 -8.37 -8.15 1.27
C VAL A 64 -8.68 -9.05 2.45
N VAL A 65 -7.63 -9.47 3.15
CA VAL A 65 -7.76 -10.18 4.42
C VAL A 65 -7.43 -9.19 5.54
N ALA A 66 -8.47 -8.69 6.20
CA ALA A 66 -8.29 -7.86 7.39
C ALA A 66 -7.86 -8.75 8.55
N ILE A 67 -6.58 -8.68 8.93
CA ILE A 67 -6.04 -9.38 10.08
C ILE A 67 -6.37 -8.54 11.32
N GLN A 68 -7.39 -8.97 12.07
CA GLN A 68 -7.76 -8.40 13.36
C GLN A 68 -7.46 -9.44 14.44
N GLY A 69 -6.44 -9.18 15.25
CA GLY A 69 -6.02 -10.06 16.34
C GLY A 69 -5.06 -9.33 17.28
N GLU A 70 -5.08 -9.68 18.56
CA GLU A 70 -4.12 -9.14 19.52
C GLU A 70 -2.70 -9.58 19.14
N SER A 71 -1.73 -8.66 19.22
CA SER A 71 -0.31 -9.00 19.05
C SER A 71 0.08 -10.05 20.09
N TYR A 72 0.65 -11.16 19.64
CA TYR A 72 1.16 -12.24 20.47
C TYR A 72 2.63 -12.02 20.86
#